data_AF-A0A6J6JIP8-F1
#
_entry.id   AF-A0A6J6JIP8-F1
#
_cell.length_a   1.000
_cell.length_b   1.000
_cell.length_c   1.000
_cell.angle_alpha   90.00
_cell.angle_beta   90.00
_cell.angle_gamma   90.00
#
_symmetry.space_group_name_H-M   'P 1'
#
loop_
_entity.id
_entity.type
_entity.pdbx_description
1 polymer ?
#
loop_
_entity_poly.entity_id
_entity_poly.type
_entity_poly.pdbx_seq_one_letter_code
_entity_poly.pdbx_strand_id
1 'polypeptide(L)'
;MYKYSLALSRLALGLALIGSVTWQVTDRIANDLFRPAEYFAYFSIVTAIVAGLFLITTGFGLLLNIEDTKWVEIARLSLAVALIVVGVVYHALLAGAANDVRDGDYAWPVLPNEIIHTYAPILAVIEYLISVKAFRIRLRAFVWVAVFPLTWLVLSIVRGIATNWWPYWFINPNGEAGLGGMLTYISAITVFFLVLGLAVLGLKQVLRRLVAR
;
A
#
# COMPACT_ATOMS: atom_id res chain seq x y z
N MET A 1 18.61 1.83 21.79
CA MET A 1 18.57 2.70 20.60
C MET A 1 17.81 2.06 19.44
N TYR A 2 18.22 0.90 18.90
CA TYR A 2 17.56 0.24 17.76
C TYR A 2 16.01 0.15 17.80
N LYS A 3 15.44 -0.34 18.92
CA LYS A 3 13.99 -0.49 19.09
C LYS A 3 13.24 0.84 19.04
N TYR A 4 13.79 1.88 19.68
CA TYR A 4 13.22 3.22 19.68
C TYR A 4 13.27 3.86 18.29
N SER A 5 14.39 3.74 17.58
CA SER A 5 14.51 4.25 16.20
C SER A 5 13.48 3.59 15.28
N LEU A 6 13.28 2.27 15.40
CA LEU A 6 12.29 1.53 14.62
C LEU A 6 10.85 1.93 14.99
N ALA A 7 10.57 2.12 16.28
CA ALA A 7 9.27 2.58 16.75
C ALA A 7 8.94 3.97 16.19
N LEU A 8 9.88 4.90 16.27
CA LEU A 8 9.72 6.27 15.76
C LEU A 8 9.56 6.28 14.22
N SER A 9 10.30 5.45 13.48
CA SER A 9 10.13 5.36 12.03
C SER A 9 8.74 4.85 11.64
N ARG A 10 8.21 3.85 12.37
CA ARG A 10 6.83 3.35 12.15
C ARG A 10 5.80 4.42 12.45
N LEU A 11 5.94 5.12 13.57
CA LEU A 11 5.02 6.20 13.95
C LEU A 11 5.04 7.33 12.94
N ALA A 12 6.23 7.80 12.54
CA ALA A 12 6.38 8.87 11.56
C ALA A 12 5.76 8.49 10.21
N LEU A 13 6.08 7.30 9.69
CA LEU A 13 5.53 6.81 8.43
C LEU A 13 4.01 6.60 8.51
N GLY A 14 3.53 6.03 9.61
CA GLY A 14 2.11 5.78 9.81
C GLY A 14 1.31 7.07 9.92
N LEU A 15 1.80 8.06 10.68
CA LEU A 15 1.21 9.39 10.78
C LEU A 15 1.25 10.14 9.44
N ALA A 16 2.32 9.99 8.65
CA ALA A 16 2.40 10.60 7.32
C ALA A 16 1.35 10.03 6.36
N LEU A 17 1.12 8.71 6.38
CA LEU A 17 0.07 8.06 5.57
C LEU A 17 -1.33 8.51 5.99
N ILE A 18 -1.65 8.46 7.29
CA ILE A 18 -2.96 8.89 7.80
C ILE A 18 -3.17 10.38 7.59
N GLY A 19 -2.15 11.21 7.85
CA GLY A 19 -2.19 12.64 7.59
C GLY A 19 -2.42 12.97 6.12
N SER A 20 -1.82 12.21 5.20
CA SER A 20 -2.02 12.39 3.76
C SER A 20 -3.44 12.07 3.32
N VAL A 21 -4.01 10.98 3.85
CA VAL A 21 -5.41 10.62 3.59
C VAL A 21 -6.36 11.67 4.16
N THR A 22 -6.13 12.12 5.40
CA THR A 22 -6.93 13.18 6.03
C THR A 22 -6.87 14.46 5.22
N TRP A 23 -5.67 14.87 4.79
CA TRP A 23 -5.50 16.08 3.97
C TRP A 23 -6.31 15.98 2.68
N GLN A 24 -6.13 14.91 1.89
CA GLN A 24 -6.88 14.72 0.64
C GLN A 24 -8.40 14.74 0.87
N VAL A 25 -8.90 14.12 1.94
CA VAL A 25 -10.33 14.16 2.30
C VAL A 25 -10.79 15.58 2.62
N THR A 26 -10.07 16.29 3.50
CA THR A 26 -10.42 17.65 3.90
C THR A 26 -10.39 18.63 2.72
N ASP A 27 -9.42 18.48 1.83
CA ASP A 27 -9.26 19.32 0.64
C ASP A 27 -10.42 19.08 -0.34
N ARG A 28 -10.80 17.83 -0.58
CA ARG A 28 -11.96 17.52 -1.42
C ARG A 28 -13.28 17.95 -0.81
N ILE A 29 -13.44 17.91 0.52
CA ILE A 29 -14.63 18.44 1.19
C ILE A 29 -14.70 19.96 1.02
N ALA A 30 -13.58 20.66 1.19
CA ALA A 30 -13.52 22.13 1.05
C ALA A 30 -13.83 22.63 -0.37
N ASN A 31 -13.71 21.75 -1.37
CA ASN A 31 -14.01 22.04 -2.77
C ASN A 31 -15.34 21.41 -3.26
N ASP A 32 -16.15 20.82 -2.37
CA ASP A 32 -17.41 20.14 -2.71
C ASP A 32 -17.26 18.94 -3.69
N LEU A 33 -16.08 18.31 -3.70
CA LEU A 33 -15.73 17.21 -4.62
C LEU A 33 -15.63 15.85 -3.91
N PHE A 34 -15.88 15.78 -2.60
CA PHE A 34 -15.67 14.53 -1.86
C PHE A 34 -16.76 13.49 -2.15
N ARG A 35 -16.35 12.40 -2.82
CA ARG A 35 -17.19 11.22 -3.13
C ARG A 35 -16.71 10.01 -2.32
N PRO A 36 -17.20 9.78 -1.09
CA PRO A 36 -16.62 8.80 -0.17
C PRO A 36 -16.64 7.36 -0.71
N ALA A 37 -17.73 6.97 -1.38
CA ALA A 37 -17.89 5.63 -1.94
C ALA A 37 -16.88 5.32 -3.07
N GLU A 38 -16.35 6.35 -3.73
CA GLU A 38 -15.33 6.23 -4.77
C GLU A 38 -13.92 6.35 -4.15
N TYR A 39 -13.69 7.37 -3.32
CA TYR A 39 -12.39 7.66 -2.73
C TYR A 39 -11.85 6.48 -1.89
N PHE A 40 -12.68 5.87 -1.04
CA PHE A 40 -12.25 4.73 -0.23
C PHE A 40 -12.20 3.40 -0.99
N ALA A 41 -12.56 3.36 -2.27
CA ALA A 41 -12.47 2.16 -3.10
C ALA A 41 -11.08 2.00 -3.76
N TYR A 42 -10.28 3.07 -3.84
CA TYR A 42 -8.93 3.02 -4.41
C TYR A 42 -7.99 2.16 -3.57
N PHE A 43 -7.22 1.28 -4.22
CA PHE A 43 -6.26 0.40 -3.56
C PHE A 43 -5.19 1.20 -2.80
N SER A 44 -4.72 2.31 -3.38
CA SER A 44 -3.74 3.19 -2.75
C SER A 44 -4.25 3.78 -1.44
N ILE A 45 -5.52 4.23 -1.40
CA ILE A 45 -6.15 4.80 -0.20
C ILE A 45 -6.37 3.72 0.86
N VAL A 46 -6.92 2.56 0.49
CA VAL A 46 -7.10 1.44 1.43
C VAL A 46 -5.74 0.99 2.00
N THR A 47 -4.72 0.88 1.15
CA THR A 47 -3.36 0.52 1.57
C THR A 47 -2.78 1.56 2.50
N ALA A 48 -2.92 2.86 2.20
CA ALA A 48 -2.41 3.94 3.03
C ALA A 48 -3.06 3.93 4.42
N ILE A 49 -4.38 3.74 4.51
CA ILE A 49 -5.10 3.66 5.79
C ILE A 49 -4.65 2.43 6.58
N VAL A 50 -4.69 1.24 5.97
CA VAL A 50 -4.34 -0.01 6.66
C VAL A 50 -2.88 0.00 7.10
N ALA A 51 -1.95 0.39 6.22
CA ALA A 51 -0.54 0.51 6.56
C ALA A 51 -0.29 1.59 7.61
N GLY A 52 -0.96 2.74 7.50
CA GLY A 52 -0.85 3.85 8.43
C GLY A 52 -1.24 3.44 9.85
N LEU A 53 -2.45 2.89 10.01
CA LEU A 53 -2.94 2.40 11.30
C LEU A 53 -2.06 1.26 11.84
N PHE A 54 -1.70 0.30 10.99
CA PHE A 54 -0.86 -0.83 11.39
C PHE A 54 0.52 -0.38 11.90
N LEU A 55 1.17 0.56 11.21
CA LEU A 55 2.47 1.11 11.61
C LEU A 55 2.35 1.92 12.90
N ILE A 56 1.26 2.69 13.08
CA ILE A 56 1.02 3.40 14.34
C ILE A 56 0.88 2.40 15.50
N THR A 57 0.01 1.40 15.36
CA THR A 57 -0.24 0.40 16.41
C THR A 57 1.03 -0.37 16.75
N THR A 58 1.77 -0.85 15.75
CA THR A 58 3.00 -1.62 15.99
C THR A 58 4.18 -0.74 16.43
N GLY A 59 4.19 0.55 16.07
CA GLY A 59 5.14 1.54 16.58
C GLY A 59 4.94 1.79 18.07
N PHE A 60 3.70 2.04 18.51
CA PHE A 60 3.37 2.13 19.93
C PHE A 60 3.65 0.83 20.68
N GLY A 61 3.33 -0.33 20.08
CA GLY A 61 3.67 -1.64 20.65
C GLY A 61 5.16 -1.76 20.98
N LEU A 62 6.05 -1.34 20.06
CA LEU A 62 7.48 -1.34 20.31
C LEU A 62 7.90 -0.39 21.45
N LEU A 63 7.27 0.79 21.59
CA LEU A 63 7.52 1.69 22.73
C LEU A 63 7.10 1.06 24.07
N LEU A 64 6.03 0.26 24.05
CA LEU A 64 5.51 -0.49 25.21
C LEU A 64 6.22 -1.85 25.41
N ASN A 65 7.33 -2.06 24.73
CA ASN A 65 8.10 -3.30 24.73
C ASN A 65 7.42 -4.56 24.18
N ILE A 66 6.28 -4.44 23.50
CA ILE A 66 5.61 -5.54 22.80
C ILE A 66 6.39 -5.89 21.52
N GLU A 67 6.75 -7.16 21.37
CA GLU A 67 7.52 -7.64 20.22
C GLU A 67 6.61 -8.08 19.06
N ASP A 68 7.11 -7.91 17.83
CA ASP A 68 6.40 -8.36 16.64
C ASP A 68 6.25 -9.89 16.65
N THR A 69 5.02 -10.38 16.51
CA THR A 69 4.75 -11.81 16.32
C THR A 69 4.98 -12.24 14.88
N LYS A 70 4.91 -13.56 14.61
CA LYS A 70 4.92 -14.12 13.25
C LYS A 70 3.93 -13.40 12.33
N TRP A 71 2.70 -13.15 12.79
CA TRP A 71 1.65 -12.57 11.95
C TRP A 71 1.85 -11.07 11.72
N VAL A 72 2.38 -10.35 12.71
CA VAL A 72 2.81 -8.95 12.54
C VAL A 72 3.88 -8.86 11.45
N GLU A 73 4.87 -9.74 11.47
CA GLU A 73 5.93 -9.75 10.46
C GLU A 73 5.41 -10.10 9.05
N ILE A 74 4.44 -11.01 8.93
CA ILE A 74 3.77 -11.32 7.64
C ILE A 74 2.97 -10.11 7.14
N ALA A 75 2.24 -9.44 8.03
CA ALA A 75 1.48 -8.24 7.68
C ALA A 75 2.40 -7.10 7.24
N ARG A 76 3.53 -6.90 7.94
CA ARG A 76 4.57 -5.93 7.56
C ARG A 76 5.13 -6.18 6.17
N LEU A 77 5.47 -7.43 5.85
CA LEU A 77 5.90 -7.82 4.51
C LEU A 77 4.83 -7.49 3.47
N SER A 78 3.58 -7.87 3.75
CA SER A 78 2.45 -7.69 2.84
C SER A 78 2.17 -6.22 2.55
N LEU A 79 2.19 -5.37 3.58
CA LEU A 79 1.97 -3.93 3.45
C LEU A 79 3.15 -3.21 2.79
N ALA A 80 4.40 -3.61 3.09
CA ALA A 80 5.56 -3.06 2.39
C ALA A 80 5.52 -3.37 0.90
N VAL A 81 5.18 -4.61 0.52
CA VAL A 81 5.00 -4.99 -0.89
C VAL A 81 3.81 -4.26 -1.52
N ALA A 82 2.67 -4.15 -0.82
CA ALA A 82 1.53 -3.39 -1.31
C ALA A 82 1.86 -1.93 -1.59
N LEU A 83 2.61 -1.27 -0.70
CA LEU A 83 3.07 0.10 -0.91
C LEU A 83 4.03 0.22 -2.11
N ILE A 84 4.95 -0.75 -2.31
CA ILE A 84 5.77 -0.79 -3.54
C ILE A 84 4.87 -0.84 -4.77
N VAL A 85 3.89 -1.74 -4.80
CA VAL A 85 3.00 -1.89 -5.95
C VAL A 85 2.17 -0.62 -6.16
N VAL A 86 1.68 0.02 -5.09
CA VAL A 86 1.01 1.33 -5.16
C VAL A 86 1.89 2.36 -5.86
N GLY A 87 3.16 2.48 -5.45
CA GLY A 87 4.08 3.43 -6.07
C GLY A 87 4.41 3.10 -7.52
N VAL A 88 4.73 1.83 -7.82
CA VAL A 88 5.08 1.40 -9.18
C VAL A 88 3.91 1.55 -10.13
N VAL A 89 2.72 1.06 -9.76
CA VAL A 89 1.51 1.14 -10.61
C VAL A 89 1.11 2.59 -10.82
N TYR A 90 1.20 3.44 -9.79
CA TYR A 90 0.95 4.86 -9.94
C TYR A 90 1.89 5.48 -10.98
N HIS A 91 3.20 5.35 -10.81
CA HIS A 91 4.17 5.97 -11.72
C HIS A 91 4.12 5.40 -13.14
N ALA A 92 3.81 4.11 -13.29
CA ALA A 92 3.76 3.45 -14.58
C ALA A 92 2.45 3.69 -15.34
N LEU A 93 1.31 3.77 -14.65
CA LEU A 93 -0.02 3.72 -15.27
C LEU A 93 -0.91 4.92 -14.98
N LEU A 94 -0.63 5.71 -13.94
CA LEU A 94 -1.57 6.73 -13.43
C LEU A 94 -0.97 8.14 -13.30
N ALA A 95 0.35 8.27 -13.15
CA ALA A 95 1.00 9.56 -13.00
C ALA A 95 0.79 10.42 -14.25
N GLY A 96 0.36 11.67 -14.05
CA GLY A 96 0.04 12.59 -15.14
C GLY A 96 -1.29 12.32 -15.84
N ALA A 97 -2.08 11.34 -15.38
CA ALA A 97 -3.45 11.17 -15.85
C ALA A 97 -4.30 12.41 -15.50
N ALA A 98 -5.23 12.76 -16.39
CA ALA A 98 -6.19 13.81 -16.11
C ALA A 98 -7.07 13.44 -14.90
N ASN A 99 -7.49 14.45 -14.14
CA ASN A 99 -8.49 14.26 -13.12
C ASN A 99 -9.81 13.77 -13.73
N ASP A 100 -10.67 13.24 -12.87
CA ASP A 100 -12.04 12.92 -13.27
C ASP A 100 -12.70 14.16 -13.88
N VAL A 101 -13.40 14.01 -15.01
CA VAL A 101 -14.06 15.11 -15.71
C VAL A 101 -15.05 15.87 -14.81
N ARG A 102 -15.59 15.20 -13.78
CA ARG A 102 -16.49 15.80 -12.78
C ARG A 102 -15.77 16.75 -11.82
N ASP A 103 -14.44 16.70 -11.75
CA ASP A 103 -13.62 17.55 -10.88
C ASP A 103 -13.18 18.86 -11.56
N GLY A 104 -13.43 19.04 -12.87
CA GLY A 104 -13.09 20.27 -13.59
C GLY A 104 -11.60 20.64 -13.48
N ASP A 105 -11.32 21.92 -13.19
CA ASP A 105 -9.96 22.46 -13.02
C ASP A 105 -9.39 22.28 -11.60
N TYR A 106 -9.97 21.37 -10.80
CA TYR A 106 -9.50 21.10 -9.45
C TYR A 106 -8.03 20.67 -9.42
N ALA A 107 -7.23 21.37 -8.62
CA ALA A 107 -5.82 21.06 -8.42
C ALA A 107 -5.65 20.11 -7.23
N TRP A 108 -5.44 18.83 -7.52
CA TRP A 108 -5.24 17.82 -6.48
C TRP A 108 -4.00 18.12 -5.62
N PRO A 109 -4.06 17.97 -4.27
CA PRO A 109 -2.94 18.30 -3.40
C PRO A 109 -1.72 17.38 -3.65
N VAL A 110 -0.62 18.00 -4.09
CA VAL A 110 0.59 17.32 -4.58
C VAL A 110 1.32 16.55 -3.49
N LEU A 111 1.62 17.20 -2.36
CA LEU A 111 2.42 16.58 -1.30
C LEU A 111 1.80 15.30 -0.71
N PRO A 112 0.51 15.25 -0.29
CA PRO A 112 -0.06 14.01 0.21
C PRO A 112 -0.15 12.92 -0.87
N ASN A 113 -0.24 13.29 -2.14
CA ASN A 113 -0.17 12.34 -3.25
C ASN A 113 1.24 11.73 -3.37
N GLU A 114 2.29 12.56 -3.32
CA GLU A 114 3.69 12.12 -3.34
C GLU A 114 4.06 11.28 -2.11
N ILE A 115 3.50 11.61 -0.93
CA ILE A 115 3.71 10.79 0.28
C ILE A 115 3.18 9.37 0.04
N ILE A 116 1.96 9.21 -0.48
CA ILE A 116 1.36 7.89 -0.70
C ILE A 116 2.05 7.10 -1.82
N HIS A 117 2.43 7.77 -2.91
CA HIS A 117 2.88 7.09 -4.12
C HIS A 117 4.40 7.06 -4.33
N THR A 118 5.16 7.89 -3.62
CA THR A 118 6.61 8.03 -3.81
C THR A 118 7.36 7.79 -2.50
N TYR A 119 7.14 8.63 -1.49
CA TYR A 119 7.95 8.60 -0.27
C TYR A 119 7.63 7.41 0.64
N ALA A 120 6.36 7.16 0.94
CA ALA A 120 5.97 6.06 1.83
C ALA A 120 6.34 4.67 1.28
N PRO A 121 6.17 4.36 -0.03
CA PRO A 121 6.67 3.12 -0.61
C PRO A 121 8.16 2.87 -0.36
N ILE A 122 9.00 3.88 -0.58
CA ILE A 122 10.45 3.78 -0.37
C ILE A 122 10.76 3.56 1.12
N LEU A 123 10.19 4.42 1.97
CA LEU A 123 10.45 4.38 3.41
C LEU A 123 9.94 3.10 4.08
N ALA A 124 8.80 2.57 3.65
CA ALA A 124 8.23 1.32 4.18
C ALA A 124 9.14 0.13 3.91
N VAL A 125 9.72 0.05 2.71
CA VAL A 125 10.66 -1.03 2.35
C VAL A 125 11.94 -0.90 3.15
N ILE A 126 12.51 0.31 3.25
CA ILE A 126 13.71 0.56 4.04
C ILE A 126 13.46 0.17 5.50
N GLU A 127 12.37 0.63 6.12
CA GLU A 127 11.97 0.29 7.48
C GLU A 127 11.84 -1.23 7.67
N TYR A 128 11.20 -1.91 6.72
CA TYR A 128 11.04 -3.35 6.77
C TYR A 128 12.39 -4.08 6.68
N LEU A 129 13.29 -3.66 5.79
CA LEU A 129 14.60 -4.28 5.58
C LEU A 129 15.54 -4.08 6.77
N ILE A 130 15.57 -2.89 7.38
CA ILE A 130 16.42 -2.60 8.55
C ILE A 130 15.91 -3.24 9.85
N SER A 131 14.64 -3.71 9.88
CA SER A 131 14.04 -4.42 11.01
C SER A 131 14.55 -5.89 11.16
N VAL A 132 15.85 -6.09 11.03
CA VAL A 132 16.54 -7.39 11.05
C VAL A 132 16.32 -8.18 12.34
N LYS A 133 16.11 -7.53 13.50
CA LYS A 133 15.86 -8.21 14.79
C LYS A 133 14.41 -8.66 14.99
N ALA A 134 13.49 -8.35 14.07
CA ALA A 134 12.10 -8.78 14.15
C ALA A 134 11.95 -10.31 13.99
N PHE A 135 10.75 -10.83 14.24
CA PHE A 135 10.45 -12.27 14.12
C PHE A 135 10.91 -12.85 12.76
N ARG A 136 11.46 -14.07 12.79
CA ARG A 136 11.95 -14.75 11.58
C ARG A 136 10.85 -15.59 10.95
N ILE A 137 10.33 -15.15 9.81
CA ILE A 137 9.40 -15.92 8.99
C ILE A 137 10.13 -16.77 7.95
N ARG A 138 9.55 -17.93 7.59
CA ARG A 138 10.07 -18.82 6.54
C ARG A 138 9.88 -18.17 5.18
N LEU A 139 10.77 -18.42 4.21
CA LEU A 139 10.68 -17.82 2.87
C LEU A 139 9.32 -18.07 2.22
N ARG A 140 8.76 -19.28 2.35
CA ARG A 140 7.40 -19.64 1.88
C ARG A 140 6.27 -18.73 2.37
N ALA A 141 6.50 -17.89 3.37
CA ALA A 141 5.52 -16.91 3.81
C ALA A 141 5.29 -15.79 2.79
N PHE A 142 6.15 -15.67 1.76
CA PHE A 142 5.97 -14.67 0.70
C PHE A 142 4.62 -14.76 0.00
N VAL A 143 4.00 -15.94 -0.08
CA VAL A 143 2.67 -16.12 -0.71
C VAL A 143 1.56 -15.33 -0.01
N TRP A 144 1.74 -14.99 1.27
CA TRP A 144 0.75 -14.23 2.04
C TRP A 144 0.59 -12.79 1.53
N VAL A 145 1.58 -12.25 0.80
CA VAL A 145 1.50 -10.88 0.26
C VAL A 145 0.36 -10.72 -0.74
N ALA A 146 -0.13 -11.81 -1.35
CA ALA A 146 -1.24 -11.78 -2.29
C ALA A 146 -2.61 -11.72 -1.59
N VAL A 147 -2.72 -12.07 -0.31
CA VAL A 147 -4.03 -12.13 0.38
C VAL A 147 -4.70 -10.77 0.43
N PHE A 148 -3.96 -9.73 0.81
CA PHE A 148 -4.47 -8.37 0.90
C PHE A 148 -4.95 -7.78 -0.45
N PRO A 149 -4.14 -7.73 -1.51
CA PRO A 149 -4.58 -7.21 -2.80
C PRO A 149 -5.68 -8.05 -3.45
N LEU A 150 -5.67 -9.38 -3.30
CA LEU A 150 -6.75 -10.22 -3.84
C LEU A 150 -8.07 -10.02 -3.09
N THR A 151 -8.01 -9.76 -1.79
CA THR A 151 -9.21 -9.41 -1.00
C THR A 151 -9.79 -8.09 -1.48
N TRP A 152 -8.94 -7.06 -1.64
CA TRP A 152 -9.36 -5.79 -2.21
C TRP A 152 -9.93 -5.96 -3.63
N LEU A 153 -9.28 -6.75 -4.48
CA LEU A 153 -9.71 -6.99 -5.85
C LEU A 153 -11.11 -7.62 -5.91
N VAL A 154 -11.37 -8.65 -5.10
CA VAL A 154 -12.71 -9.28 -5.03
C VAL A 154 -13.76 -8.25 -4.62
N LEU A 155 -13.49 -7.43 -3.60
CA LEU A 155 -14.40 -6.37 -3.16
C LEU A 155 -14.63 -5.32 -4.25
N SER A 156 -13.57 -4.92 -4.96
CA SER A 156 -13.65 -3.97 -6.07
C SER A 156 -14.45 -4.52 -7.26
N ILE A 157 -14.31 -5.81 -7.59
CA ILE A 157 -15.10 -6.45 -8.64
C ILE A 157 -16.58 -6.51 -8.26
N VAL A 158 -16.90 -6.96 -7.04
CA VAL A 158 -18.29 -7.02 -6.56
C VAL A 158 -18.93 -5.64 -6.58
N ARG A 159 -18.23 -4.62 -6.05
CA ARG A 159 -18.70 -3.23 -6.08
C ARG A 159 -18.84 -2.71 -7.51
N GLY A 160 -17.88 -3.02 -8.38
CA GLY A 160 -17.87 -2.61 -9.79
C GLY A 160 -19.08 -3.15 -10.56
N ILE A 161 -19.41 -4.42 -10.37
CA ILE A 161 -20.63 -5.04 -10.93
C ILE A 161 -21.89 -4.35 -10.40
N ALA A 162 -21.96 -4.06 -9.10
CA ALA A 162 -23.16 -3.50 -8.48
C ALA A 162 -23.40 -2.01 -8.82
N THR A 163 -22.34 -1.25 -9.05
CA THR A 163 -22.41 0.22 -9.22
C THR A 163 -22.04 0.72 -10.61
N ASN A 164 -21.55 -0.18 -11.48
CA ASN A 164 -20.96 0.13 -12.78
C ASN A 164 -19.82 1.19 -12.72
N TRP A 165 -19.17 1.32 -11.56
CA TRP A 165 -18.02 2.21 -11.37
C TRP A 165 -16.82 1.41 -10.87
N TRP A 166 -15.64 1.68 -11.45
CA TRP A 166 -14.41 0.95 -11.21
C TRP A 166 -13.31 1.92 -10.79
N PRO A 167 -12.53 1.62 -9.73
CA PRO A 167 -11.48 2.53 -9.26
C PRO A 167 -10.32 2.65 -10.25
N TYR A 168 -10.11 1.66 -11.12
CA TYR A 168 -9.09 1.74 -12.17
C TYR A 168 -9.61 1.19 -13.48
N TRP A 169 -9.22 1.83 -14.58
CA TRP A 169 -9.57 1.41 -15.93
C TRP A 169 -9.06 -0.01 -16.24
N PHE A 170 -7.88 -0.38 -15.73
CA PHE A 170 -7.25 -1.67 -16.00
C PHE A 170 -7.88 -2.85 -15.24
N ILE A 171 -8.84 -2.58 -14.33
CA ILE A 171 -9.67 -3.63 -13.72
C ILE A 171 -11.14 -3.55 -14.16
N ASN A 172 -11.47 -2.66 -15.09
CA ASN A 172 -12.83 -2.49 -15.61
C ASN A 172 -13.04 -3.42 -16.84
N PRO A 173 -13.91 -4.45 -16.76
CA PRO A 173 -14.18 -5.34 -17.88
C PRO A 173 -14.95 -4.67 -19.02
N ASN A 174 -15.58 -3.52 -18.75
CA ASN A 174 -16.35 -2.73 -19.72
C ASN A 174 -15.52 -1.62 -20.38
N GLY A 175 -14.23 -1.50 -20.01
CA GLY A 175 -13.32 -0.54 -20.63
C GLY A 175 -12.79 -1.01 -21.99
N GLU A 176 -11.96 -0.19 -22.63
CA GLU A 176 -11.41 -0.46 -23.97
C GLU A 176 -10.66 -1.79 -24.07
N ALA A 177 -9.94 -2.18 -23.01
CA ALA A 177 -9.18 -3.43 -22.96
C ALA A 177 -10.07 -4.68 -22.76
N GLY A 178 -11.35 -4.47 -22.42
CA GLY A 178 -12.33 -5.51 -22.15
C GLY A 178 -11.93 -6.48 -21.02
N LEU A 179 -12.67 -7.59 -20.93
CA LEU A 179 -12.41 -8.64 -19.95
C LEU A 179 -11.01 -9.28 -20.12
N GLY A 180 -10.56 -9.47 -21.36
CA GLY A 180 -9.23 -10.04 -21.64
C GLY A 180 -8.08 -9.18 -21.11
N GLY A 181 -8.16 -7.86 -21.33
CA GLY A 181 -7.19 -6.91 -20.77
C GLY A 181 -7.23 -6.86 -19.25
N MET A 182 -8.42 -6.81 -18.65
CA MET A 182 -8.59 -6.88 -17.20
C MET A 182 -7.92 -8.10 -16.59
N LEU A 183 -8.16 -9.30 -17.13
CA LEU A 183 -7.55 -10.54 -16.64
C LEU A 183 -6.03 -10.54 -16.80
N THR A 184 -5.52 -9.91 -17.86
CA THR A 184 -4.08 -9.76 -18.11
C THR A 184 -3.43 -8.87 -17.05
N TYR A 185 -4.00 -7.69 -16.76
CA TYR A 185 -3.50 -6.79 -15.72
C TYR A 185 -3.57 -7.41 -14.33
N ILE A 186 -4.70 -8.03 -13.98
CA ILE A 186 -4.86 -8.72 -12.69
C ILE A 186 -3.80 -9.81 -12.52
N SER A 187 -3.57 -10.62 -13.56
CA SER A 187 -2.57 -11.69 -13.51
C SER A 187 -1.15 -11.14 -13.39
N ALA A 188 -0.80 -10.15 -14.21
CA ALA A 188 0.52 -9.52 -14.19
C ALA A 188 0.83 -8.87 -12.83
N ILE A 189 -0.10 -8.10 -12.28
CA ILE A 189 0.05 -7.44 -10.98
C ILE A 189 0.12 -8.48 -9.86
N THR A 190 -0.68 -9.55 -9.91
CA THR A 190 -0.62 -10.64 -8.91
C THR A 190 0.73 -11.35 -8.92
N VAL A 191 1.27 -11.66 -10.10
CA VAL A 191 2.62 -12.23 -10.24
C VAL A 191 3.66 -11.25 -9.71
N PHE A 192 3.52 -9.95 -10.00
CA PHE A 192 4.42 -8.92 -9.51
C PHE A 192 4.43 -8.84 -7.97
N PHE A 193 3.26 -8.93 -7.32
CA PHE A 193 3.15 -9.04 -5.86
C PHE A 193 3.96 -10.22 -5.31
N LEU A 194 3.81 -11.41 -5.91
CA LEU A 194 4.51 -12.62 -5.46
C LEU A 194 6.03 -12.52 -5.65
N VAL A 195 6.47 -12.00 -6.79
CA VAL A 195 7.90 -11.76 -7.08
C VAL A 195 8.49 -10.77 -6.09
N LEU A 196 7.81 -9.65 -5.83
CA LEU A 196 8.26 -8.67 -4.83
C LEU A 196 8.27 -9.24 -3.41
N GLY A 197 7.25 -10.01 -3.03
CA GLY A 197 7.21 -10.69 -1.73
C GLY A 197 8.40 -11.61 -1.54
N LEU A 198 8.75 -12.39 -2.57
CA LEU A 198 9.91 -13.27 -2.54
C LEU A 198 11.22 -12.46 -2.46
N ALA A 199 11.36 -11.42 -3.28
CA ALA A 199 12.56 -10.59 -3.36
C ALA A 199 12.82 -9.83 -2.06
N VAL A 200 11.82 -9.10 -1.53
CA VAL A 200 11.94 -8.29 -0.30
C VAL A 200 12.22 -9.19 0.90
N LEU A 201 11.51 -10.32 1.03
CA LEU A 201 11.74 -11.25 2.13
C LEU A 201 13.12 -11.94 2.00
N GLY A 202 13.52 -12.33 0.79
CA GLY A 202 14.83 -12.89 0.50
C GLY A 202 15.96 -11.93 0.89
N LEU A 203 15.86 -10.66 0.46
CA LEU A 203 16.81 -9.61 0.79
C LEU A 203 16.90 -9.40 2.30
N LYS A 204 15.77 -9.33 3.02
CA LYS A 204 15.77 -9.22 4.48
C LYS A 204 16.49 -10.39 5.16
N GLN A 205 16.32 -11.62 4.65
CA GLN A 205 17.02 -12.78 5.18
C GLN A 205 18.54 -12.72 4.93
N VAL A 206 18.99 -12.18 3.80
CA VAL A 206 20.42 -11.94 3.54
C VAL A 206 20.97 -10.89 4.49
N LEU A 207 20.31 -9.73 4.62
CA LEU A 207 20.72 -8.66 5.55
C LEU A 207 20.84 -9.15 6.99
N ARG A 208 19.88 -9.97 7.45
CA ARG A 208 19.93 -10.62 8.76
C ARG A 208 21.20 -11.46 8.98
N ARG A 209 21.63 -12.21 7.96
CA ARG A 209 22.84 -13.04 8.05
C ARG A 209 24.11 -12.20 8.10
N LEU A 210 24.13 -11.06 7.42
CA LEU A 210 25.27 -10.14 7.41
C LEU A 210 25.45 -9.42 8.75
N VAL A 211 24.36 -9.04 9.41
CA VAL A 211 24.39 -8.37 10.72
C VAL A 211 24.63 -9.33 11.89
N ALA A 212 24.39 -10.63 11.69
CA ALA A 212 24.62 -11.66 12.70
C ALA A 212 26.07 -12.20 12.74
N ARG A 213 26.91 -11.79 11.79
CA ARG A 213 28.36 -12.03 11.77
C ARG A 213 29.08 -10.88 12.45
#